data_AF-A0A9X7ZTI2-F1
#
_entry.id   AF-A0A9X7ZTI2-F1
#
_cell.length_a   1.000
_cell.length_b   1.000
_cell.length_c   1.000
_cell.angle_alpha   90.00
_cell.angle_beta   90.00
_cell.angle_gamma   90.00
#
_symmetry.space_group_name_H-M   'P 1'
#
loop_
_entity.id
_entity.type
_entity.pdbx_description
1 polymer ?
#
loop_
_entity_poly.entity_id
_entity_poly.type
_entity_poly.pdbx_seq_one_letter_code
_entity_poly.pdbx_strand_id
1 'polypeptide(L)'
;SLNNTYAVTVTGNNHQVTDNSLVAKELSGDNSVLATGENNTIKDNTGKNIEYVNINVDSAIIGTVNTPIAVVVNVTTTDGSKVGEGFVRLTDNKGNIIAGATVVDGSATIYTTFTTARARNIQVDYVGTDTYAPQTATTMIIVNKASGKDMLFTLNPVTAKINDTISISATLTNINGTAINGGVVIFKVNGRTLRDNDGNIIYAKVVDGVAMIDNFIVPKGWAKSSITFTAKYGGNNEYSPIMTNATMNITKSVAKVEITSNTNVVAGKPATFSVKVTSDDKPVNGGTVIFKINGKTLRDTDGNIIQANVVDGVATINYTIPQNMAAKEYNFTCVFGNSLYERSDVNSTLTVVEENFI
;
A
#
# COMPACT_ATOMS: atom_id res chain seq x y z
N SER A 1 47.58 43.88 -1.44
CA SER A 1 46.69 43.76 -2.62
C SER A 1 47.17 44.73 -3.67
N LEU A 2 47.60 44.25 -4.84
CA LEU A 2 47.85 45.15 -5.97
C LEU A 2 46.48 45.70 -6.39
N ASN A 3 46.31 47.02 -6.33
CA ASN A 3 45.14 47.72 -6.83
C ASN A 3 45.14 47.60 -8.37
N ASN A 4 44.47 46.57 -8.89
CA ASN A 4 44.36 46.30 -10.32
C ASN A 4 43.34 47.22 -11.02
N THR A 5 43.46 48.53 -10.81
CA THR A 5 42.58 49.55 -11.41
C THR A 5 42.84 49.68 -12.92
N TYR A 6 44.10 49.49 -13.36
CA TYR A 6 44.51 49.56 -14.76
C TYR A 6 44.99 48.18 -15.26
N ALA A 7 44.71 47.88 -16.54
CA ALA A 7 45.12 46.66 -17.23
C ALA A 7 46.58 46.76 -17.72
N VAL A 8 47.00 47.97 -18.09
CA VAL A 8 48.34 48.27 -18.60
C VAL A 8 48.82 49.57 -17.94
N THR A 9 50.10 49.61 -17.56
CA THR A 9 50.76 50.85 -17.11
C THR A 9 52.03 51.07 -17.93
N VAL A 10 52.17 52.25 -18.53
CA VAL A 10 53.36 52.66 -19.29
C VAL A 10 53.97 53.92 -18.70
N THR A 11 55.30 53.92 -18.52
CA THR A 11 56.06 55.04 -17.93
C THR A 11 57.15 55.50 -18.89
N GLY A 12 57.20 56.80 -19.18
CA GLY A 12 58.12 57.42 -20.14
C GLY A 12 57.37 58.06 -21.32
N ASN A 13 58.13 58.49 -22.32
CA ASN A 13 57.60 59.26 -23.46
C ASN A 13 57.50 58.38 -24.72
N ASN A 14 56.60 58.73 -25.63
CA ASN A 14 56.45 58.13 -26.98
C ASN A 14 56.01 56.64 -26.99
N HIS A 15 55.23 56.18 -26.00
CA HIS A 15 54.64 54.85 -26.00
C HIS A 15 53.34 54.80 -26.81
N GLN A 16 53.02 53.63 -27.37
CA GLN A 16 51.75 53.38 -28.06
C GLN A 16 51.09 52.14 -27.46
N VAL A 17 49.85 52.32 -26.99
CA VAL A 17 48.96 51.24 -26.60
C VAL A 17 47.70 51.44 -27.41
N THR A 18 47.61 50.77 -28.57
CA THR A 18 46.46 50.89 -29.47
C THR A 18 45.97 49.52 -29.93
N ASP A 19 44.68 49.44 -30.28
CA ASP A 19 44.07 48.27 -30.91
C ASP A 19 44.11 46.99 -30.06
N ASN A 20 44.16 47.12 -28.73
CA ASN A 20 44.13 46.00 -27.79
C ASN A 20 42.73 45.76 -27.21
N SER A 21 42.47 44.54 -26.71
CA SER A 21 41.35 44.27 -25.80
C SER A 21 41.84 44.32 -24.37
N LEU A 22 41.47 45.37 -23.63
CA LEU A 22 42.00 45.64 -22.30
C LEU A 22 40.87 45.68 -21.27
N VAL A 23 41.04 44.90 -20.20
CA VAL A 23 40.09 44.79 -19.10
C VAL A 23 40.86 44.80 -17.79
N ALA A 24 40.63 45.83 -17.00
CA ALA A 24 41.01 45.88 -15.60
C ALA A 24 39.81 45.51 -14.73
N LYS A 25 39.98 45.49 -13.41
CA LYS A 25 38.87 45.20 -12.50
C LYS A 25 37.74 46.24 -12.60
N GLU A 26 38.08 47.49 -12.88
CA GLU A 26 37.15 48.64 -12.83
C GLU A 26 37.09 49.46 -14.13
N LEU A 27 38.09 49.32 -15.01
CA LEU A 27 38.24 50.09 -16.23
C LEU A 27 38.41 49.14 -17.43
N SER A 28 38.04 49.58 -18.63
CA SER A 28 38.20 48.80 -19.85
C SER A 28 38.53 49.69 -21.05
N GLY A 29 39.03 49.09 -22.12
CA GLY A 29 39.48 49.81 -23.32
C GLY A 29 40.55 50.84 -23.00
N ASP A 30 40.52 51.99 -23.67
CA ASP A 30 41.48 53.08 -23.47
C ASP A 30 41.58 53.53 -22.01
N ASN A 31 40.45 53.53 -21.28
CA ASN A 31 40.40 53.95 -19.89
C ASN A 31 41.17 53.02 -18.95
N SER A 32 41.48 51.78 -19.38
CA SER A 32 42.22 50.82 -18.58
C SER A 32 43.74 50.96 -18.69
N VAL A 33 44.24 51.96 -19.41
CA VAL A 33 45.68 52.23 -19.55
C VAL A 33 46.07 53.44 -18.69
N LEU A 34 47.05 53.25 -17.81
CA LEU A 34 47.72 54.37 -17.14
C LEU A 34 49.00 54.72 -17.90
N ALA A 35 49.07 55.94 -18.45
CA ALA A 35 50.26 56.45 -19.12
C ALA A 35 50.82 57.68 -18.41
N THR A 36 52.10 57.64 -18.07
CA THR A 36 52.82 58.78 -17.44
C THR A 36 54.01 59.19 -18.30
N GLY A 37 54.13 60.49 -18.61
CA GLY A 37 55.12 61.05 -19.55
C GLY A 37 54.44 61.74 -20.74
N GLU A 38 55.21 62.24 -21.69
CA GLU A 38 54.74 63.03 -22.84
C GLU A 38 54.61 62.18 -24.12
N ASN A 39 53.73 62.60 -25.04
CA ASN A 39 53.55 62.00 -26.38
C ASN A 39 53.17 60.50 -26.38
N ASN A 40 52.44 60.04 -25.36
CA ASN A 40 51.89 58.69 -25.34
C ASN A 40 50.55 58.64 -26.11
N THR A 41 50.36 57.60 -26.93
CA THR A 41 49.13 57.37 -27.70
C THR A 41 48.36 56.19 -27.10
N ILE A 42 47.18 56.47 -26.55
CA ILE A 42 46.23 55.48 -26.03
C ILE A 42 44.95 55.69 -26.83
N LYS A 43 44.66 54.76 -27.73
CA LYS A 43 43.54 54.91 -28.64
C LYS A 43 43.10 53.56 -29.17
N ASP A 44 41.83 53.42 -29.48
CA ASP A 44 41.27 52.26 -30.19
C ASP A 44 41.45 50.95 -29.39
N ASN A 45 41.74 51.02 -28.08
CA ASN A 45 41.66 49.85 -27.20
C ASN A 45 40.21 49.67 -26.77
N THR A 46 39.71 48.45 -26.91
CA THR A 46 38.34 48.08 -26.59
C THR A 46 38.26 47.35 -25.27
N GLY A 47 37.15 47.54 -24.55
CA GLY A 47 36.84 46.76 -23.37
C GLY A 47 36.15 45.44 -23.73
N LYS A 48 36.07 44.52 -22.75
CA LYS A 48 35.13 43.41 -22.80
C LYS A 48 33.74 43.94 -22.44
N ASN A 49 32.84 44.00 -23.41
CA ASN A 49 31.44 44.30 -23.16
C ASN A 49 30.80 43.06 -22.54
N ILE A 50 30.75 43.03 -21.21
CA ILE A 50 29.98 42.01 -20.50
C ILE A 50 28.52 42.45 -20.51
N GLU A 51 27.67 41.68 -21.19
CA GLU A 51 26.23 41.87 -21.17
C GLU A 51 25.62 41.20 -19.94
N TYR A 52 24.75 41.93 -19.24
CA TYR A 52 24.00 41.37 -18.13
C TYR A 52 22.82 40.56 -18.65
N VAL A 53 22.54 39.45 -17.95
CA VAL A 53 21.46 38.54 -18.29
C VAL A 53 20.40 38.49 -17.18
N ASN A 54 19.18 38.22 -17.59
CA ASN A 54 18.08 37.79 -16.76
C ASN A 54 17.92 36.29 -16.93
N ILE A 55 17.73 35.57 -15.82
CA ILE A 55 17.32 34.18 -15.86
C ILE A 55 15.92 34.04 -15.29
N ASN A 56 15.06 33.35 -16.03
CA ASN A 56 13.69 33.10 -15.64
C ASN A 56 13.45 31.59 -15.55
N VAL A 57 12.98 31.16 -14.40
CA VAL A 57 12.64 29.78 -14.06
C VAL A 57 11.35 29.82 -13.23
N ASP A 58 10.49 28.82 -13.41
CA ASP A 58 9.26 28.73 -12.63
C ASP A 58 9.56 28.77 -11.13
N SER A 59 8.76 29.54 -10.38
CA SER A 59 8.94 29.69 -8.93
C SER A 59 8.77 28.37 -8.18
N ALA A 60 7.95 27.45 -8.71
CA ALA A 60 7.78 26.11 -8.20
C ALA A 60 7.61 25.09 -9.32
N ILE A 61 8.33 23.98 -9.24
CA ILE A 61 8.28 22.86 -10.17
C ILE A 61 7.87 21.61 -9.40
N ILE A 62 6.85 20.91 -9.90
CA ILE A 62 6.28 19.74 -9.24
C ILE A 62 6.70 18.48 -9.99
N GLY A 63 7.18 17.49 -9.27
CA GLY A 63 7.48 16.17 -9.82
C GLY A 63 7.14 15.05 -8.85
N THR A 64 7.42 13.82 -9.27
CA THR A 64 7.19 12.60 -8.47
C THR A 64 8.52 11.91 -8.22
N VAL A 65 8.65 11.22 -7.09
CA VAL A 65 9.83 10.41 -6.80
C VAL A 65 10.16 9.46 -7.96
N ASN A 66 11.45 9.25 -8.21
CA ASN A 66 11.97 8.34 -9.23
C ASN A 66 11.50 8.63 -10.67
N THR A 67 10.97 9.83 -10.94
CA THR A 67 10.60 10.28 -12.29
C THR A 67 11.47 11.47 -12.72
N PRO A 68 11.86 11.58 -14.00
CA PRO A 68 12.54 12.76 -14.51
C PRO A 68 11.69 14.02 -14.33
N ILE A 69 12.29 15.04 -13.73
CA ILE A 69 11.72 16.38 -13.55
C ILE A 69 12.48 17.32 -14.48
N ALA A 70 11.75 18.00 -15.36
CA ALA A 70 12.30 19.02 -16.24
C ALA A 70 12.30 20.39 -15.56
N VAL A 71 13.47 21.04 -15.54
CA VAL A 71 13.63 22.44 -15.13
C VAL A 71 14.00 23.24 -16.36
N VAL A 72 13.04 24.04 -16.84
CA VAL A 72 13.25 24.92 -17.99
C VAL A 72 13.74 26.27 -17.49
N VAL A 73 14.90 26.70 -17.97
CA VAL A 73 15.54 27.96 -17.64
C VAL A 73 15.63 28.79 -18.92
N ASN A 74 15.01 29.96 -18.92
CA ASN A 74 15.13 30.92 -20.00
C ASN A 74 16.18 31.96 -19.62
N VAL A 75 17.11 32.23 -20.54
CA VAL A 75 18.23 33.16 -20.36
C VAL A 75 18.13 34.22 -21.45
N THR A 76 17.90 35.46 -21.05
CA THR A 76 17.83 36.61 -21.95
C THR A 76 18.79 37.69 -21.48
N THR A 77 19.25 38.53 -22.39
CA THR A 77 19.91 39.80 -22.05
C THR A 77 18.92 40.74 -21.35
N THR A 78 19.41 41.84 -20.78
CA THR A 78 18.56 42.85 -20.11
C THR A 78 17.54 43.53 -21.04
N ASP A 79 17.78 43.52 -22.35
CA ASP A 79 16.85 44.05 -23.37
C ASP A 79 15.84 42.99 -23.88
N GLY A 80 15.93 41.76 -23.40
CA GLY A 80 15.03 40.66 -23.75
C GLY A 80 15.48 39.80 -24.93
N SER A 81 16.65 40.07 -25.53
CA SER A 81 17.23 39.22 -26.57
C SER A 81 17.63 37.85 -26.00
N LYS A 82 17.53 36.80 -26.82
CA LYS A 82 17.89 35.43 -26.44
C LYS A 82 19.40 35.27 -26.34
N VAL A 83 19.86 34.67 -25.25
CA VAL A 83 21.27 34.31 -25.08
C VAL A 83 21.58 33.02 -25.82
N GLY A 84 22.50 33.05 -26.79
CA GLY A 84 22.79 31.91 -27.66
C GLY A 84 23.76 30.87 -27.10
N GLU A 85 24.42 31.15 -25.97
CA GLU A 85 25.50 30.34 -25.42
C GLU A 85 25.56 30.33 -23.88
N GLY A 86 26.39 29.45 -23.34
CA GLY A 86 26.67 29.34 -21.91
C GLY A 86 26.03 28.11 -21.28
N PHE A 87 26.13 28.00 -19.96
CA PHE A 87 25.74 26.82 -19.22
C PHE A 87 24.93 27.20 -17.99
N VAL A 88 23.82 26.49 -17.77
CA VAL A 88 23.03 26.59 -16.56
C VAL A 88 23.22 25.33 -15.70
N ARG A 89 23.25 25.50 -14.38
CA ARG A 89 23.35 24.40 -13.43
C ARG A 89 22.39 24.59 -12.26
N LEU A 90 21.92 23.47 -11.73
CA LEU A 90 21.16 23.38 -10.48
C LEU A 90 22.12 23.03 -9.36
N THR A 91 22.05 23.76 -8.25
CA THR A 91 22.82 23.49 -7.04
C THR A 91 21.90 23.30 -5.84
N ASP A 92 22.29 22.39 -4.94
CA ASP A 92 21.61 22.22 -3.65
C ASP A 92 22.00 23.35 -2.68
N ASN A 93 21.36 23.37 -1.51
CA ASN A 93 21.62 24.38 -0.48
C ASN A 93 23.01 24.31 0.17
N LYS A 94 23.83 23.31 -0.18
CA LYS A 94 25.23 23.18 0.24
C LYS A 94 26.20 23.55 -0.88
N GLY A 95 25.69 23.97 -2.04
CA GLY A 95 26.48 24.30 -3.23
C GLY A 95 26.89 23.08 -4.07
N ASN A 96 26.36 21.88 -3.78
CA ASN A 96 26.65 20.71 -4.61
C ASN A 96 25.88 20.80 -5.92
N ILE A 97 26.55 20.52 -7.04
CA ILE A 97 25.92 20.47 -8.36
C ILE A 97 25.02 19.24 -8.45
N ILE A 98 23.76 19.45 -8.82
CA ILE A 98 22.76 18.40 -9.05
C ILE A 98 22.79 17.95 -10.51
N ALA A 99 22.69 18.90 -11.44
CA ALA A 99 22.66 18.69 -12.88
C ALA A 99 22.88 20.04 -13.59
N GLY A 100 23.12 20.00 -14.91
CA GLY A 100 23.21 21.22 -15.72
C GLY A 100 22.97 20.94 -17.20
N ALA A 101 22.80 22.01 -17.96
CA ALA A 101 22.56 21.97 -19.41
C ALA A 101 23.13 23.21 -20.09
N THR A 102 23.50 23.06 -21.36
CA THR A 102 23.93 24.18 -22.20
C THR A 102 22.72 25.00 -22.62
N VAL A 103 22.88 26.33 -22.66
CA VAL A 103 21.89 27.25 -23.21
C VAL A 103 21.95 27.19 -24.73
N VAL A 104 20.79 26.97 -25.34
CA VAL A 104 20.60 26.96 -26.79
C VAL A 104 19.42 27.87 -27.11
N ASP A 105 19.64 28.91 -27.93
CA ASP A 105 18.60 29.86 -28.35
C ASP A 105 17.78 30.44 -27.17
N GLY A 106 18.48 30.91 -26.13
CA GLY A 106 17.89 31.55 -24.96
C GLY A 106 17.21 30.60 -23.97
N SER A 107 17.34 29.28 -24.13
CA SER A 107 16.71 28.31 -23.24
C SER A 107 17.61 27.12 -22.94
N ALA A 108 17.44 26.54 -21.75
CA ALA A 108 18.06 25.30 -21.35
C ALA A 108 17.07 24.47 -20.54
N THR A 109 16.97 23.17 -20.83
CA THR A 109 16.15 22.23 -20.06
C THR A 109 17.05 21.26 -19.30
N ILE A 110 17.00 21.32 -17.98
CA ILE A 110 17.78 20.44 -17.10
C ILE A 110 16.85 19.33 -16.59
N TYR A 111 17.21 18.07 -16.82
CA TYR A 111 16.50 16.93 -16.25
C TYR A 111 17.19 16.46 -14.97
N THR A 112 16.41 16.27 -13.90
CA THR A 112 16.89 15.71 -12.63
C THR A 112 15.90 14.70 -12.08
N THR A 113 16.36 13.80 -11.20
CA THR A 113 15.52 12.81 -10.52
C THR A 113 15.79 12.86 -9.01
N PHE A 114 14.75 12.66 -8.21
CA PHE A 114 14.87 12.58 -6.75
C PHE A 114 14.21 11.32 -6.22
N THR A 115 14.86 10.66 -5.28
CA THR A 115 14.39 9.41 -4.65
C THR A 115 13.51 9.64 -3.40
N THR A 116 13.39 10.89 -2.95
CA THR A 116 12.68 11.23 -1.72
C THR A 116 11.65 12.32 -1.94
N ALA A 117 10.43 12.09 -1.44
CA ALA A 117 9.35 13.06 -1.49
C ALA A 117 9.58 14.18 -0.47
N ARG A 118 9.80 15.40 -0.94
CA ARG A 118 9.90 16.65 -0.17
C ARG A 118 10.04 17.85 -1.10
N ALA A 119 9.78 19.05 -0.57
CA ALA A 119 10.18 20.30 -1.20
C ALA A 119 11.67 20.60 -0.97
N ARG A 120 12.32 21.18 -1.97
CA ARG A 120 13.72 21.63 -1.93
C ARG A 120 13.82 23.02 -2.53
N ASN A 121 14.52 23.94 -1.87
CA ASN A 121 14.95 25.16 -2.52
C ASN A 121 16.20 24.84 -3.35
N ILE A 122 16.16 25.19 -4.63
CA ILE A 122 17.21 24.91 -5.60
C ILE A 122 17.72 26.23 -6.16
N GLN A 123 19.03 26.39 -6.15
CA GLN A 123 19.68 27.50 -6.80
C GLN A 123 19.92 27.16 -8.27
N VAL A 124 19.64 28.12 -9.14
CA VAL A 124 19.82 28.03 -10.59
C VAL A 124 20.87 29.05 -10.98
N ASP A 125 22.01 28.58 -11.45
CA ASP A 125 23.13 29.45 -11.84
C ASP A 125 23.30 29.40 -13.35
N TYR A 126 23.26 30.55 -14.00
CA TYR A 126 23.94 30.75 -15.27
C TYR A 126 25.41 31.08 -14.97
N VAL A 127 26.32 30.25 -15.45
CA VAL A 127 27.74 30.30 -15.08
C VAL A 127 28.46 31.54 -15.62
N GLY A 128 27.87 32.22 -16.60
CA GLY A 128 28.51 33.30 -17.35
C GLY A 128 29.39 32.77 -18.48
N THR A 129 29.71 33.65 -19.43
CA THR A 129 30.70 33.44 -20.49
C THR A 129 31.63 34.64 -20.57
N ASP A 130 32.48 34.70 -21.60
CA ASP A 130 33.22 35.92 -21.91
C ASP A 130 32.31 37.05 -22.42
N THR A 131 31.11 36.74 -22.89
CA THR A 131 30.15 37.74 -23.38
C THR A 131 29.14 38.11 -22.30
N TYR A 132 28.72 37.14 -21.49
CA TYR A 132 27.59 37.30 -20.58
C TYR A 132 27.98 37.17 -19.11
N ALA A 133 27.50 38.08 -18.26
CA ALA A 133 27.71 38.01 -16.82
C ALA A 133 27.06 36.76 -16.21
N PRO A 134 27.65 36.14 -15.17
CA PRO A 134 26.96 35.12 -14.39
C PRO A 134 25.72 35.69 -13.71
N GLN A 135 24.72 34.85 -13.52
CA GLN A 135 23.47 35.24 -12.85
C GLN A 135 22.92 34.06 -12.05
N THR A 136 22.24 34.36 -10.96
CA THR A 136 21.64 33.35 -10.08
C THR A 136 20.17 33.66 -9.81
N ALA A 137 19.36 32.61 -9.70
CA ALA A 137 17.98 32.64 -9.28
C ALA A 137 17.70 31.42 -8.40
N THR A 138 16.48 31.35 -7.87
CA THR A 138 16.04 30.24 -7.03
C THR A 138 14.69 29.73 -7.50
N THR A 139 14.49 28.42 -7.41
CA THR A 139 13.21 27.74 -7.65
C THR A 139 12.96 26.71 -6.55
N MET A 140 11.68 26.42 -6.27
CA MET A 140 11.31 25.33 -5.39
C MET A 140 10.97 24.08 -6.20
N ILE A 141 11.70 22.97 -5.99
CA ILE A 141 11.30 21.67 -6.54
C ILE A 141 10.53 20.89 -5.47
N ILE A 142 9.24 20.65 -5.73
CA ILE A 142 8.32 19.88 -4.88
C ILE A 142 8.21 18.47 -5.44
N VAL A 143 8.78 17.50 -4.73
CA VAL A 143 8.72 16.09 -5.12
C VAL A 143 7.66 15.39 -4.29
N ASN A 144 6.64 14.87 -4.96
CA ASN A 144 5.53 14.12 -4.37
C ASN A 144 5.80 12.61 -4.39
N LYS A 145 5.12 11.89 -3.50
CA LYS A 145 5.04 10.43 -3.56
C LYS A 145 4.22 10.00 -4.78
N ALA A 146 4.56 8.84 -5.35
CA ALA A 146 3.71 8.16 -6.30
C ALA A 146 2.34 7.88 -5.65
N SER A 147 1.28 7.99 -6.45
CA SER A 147 -0.10 7.98 -5.97
C SER A 147 -0.87 6.80 -6.54
N GLY A 148 -2.15 6.65 -6.19
CA GLY A 148 -2.92 5.46 -6.54
C GLY A 148 -3.00 5.14 -8.03
N LYS A 149 -2.87 6.14 -8.92
CA LYS A 149 -2.81 5.91 -10.38
C LYS A 149 -1.51 5.23 -10.84
N ASP A 150 -0.48 5.23 -10.00
CA ASP A 150 0.86 4.70 -10.31
C ASP A 150 1.07 3.31 -9.68
N MET A 151 0.04 2.77 -9.01
CA MET A 151 0.09 1.56 -8.19
C MET A 151 -1.07 0.62 -8.55
N LEU A 152 -0.80 -0.68 -8.52
CA LEU A 152 -1.80 -1.73 -8.57
C LEU A 152 -1.83 -2.44 -7.21
N PHE A 153 -2.94 -2.28 -6.48
CA PHE A 153 -3.15 -2.91 -5.18
C PHE A 153 -4.36 -3.84 -5.24
N THR A 154 -4.10 -5.14 -5.19
CA THR A 154 -5.13 -6.17 -5.35
C THR A 154 -5.21 -7.05 -4.13
N LEU A 155 -6.43 -7.36 -3.73
CA LEU A 155 -6.73 -8.22 -2.60
C LEU A 155 -7.07 -9.60 -3.12
N ASN A 156 -6.41 -10.63 -2.60
CA ASN A 156 -6.67 -11.99 -3.04
C ASN A 156 -8.01 -12.47 -2.47
N PRO A 157 -8.95 -12.96 -3.31
CA PRO A 157 -10.21 -13.51 -2.83
C PRO A 157 -9.97 -14.69 -1.89
N VAL A 158 -10.84 -14.85 -0.90
CA VAL A 158 -10.79 -15.96 0.06
C VAL A 158 -12.10 -16.73 0.02
N THR A 159 -11.99 -18.05 -0.17
CA THR A 159 -13.11 -18.98 -0.01
C THR A 159 -12.71 -20.02 1.03
N ALA A 160 -13.47 -20.12 2.12
CA ALA A 160 -13.14 -21.01 3.24
C ALA A 160 -14.38 -21.37 4.07
N LYS A 161 -14.23 -22.29 5.01
CA LYS A 161 -15.23 -22.65 6.03
C LYS A 161 -14.85 -22.07 7.39
N ILE A 162 -15.80 -22.01 8.31
CA ILE A 162 -15.50 -21.68 9.71
C ILE A 162 -14.43 -22.63 10.27
N ASN A 163 -13.50 -22.09 11.06
CA ASN A 163 -12.36 -22.78 11.67
C ASN A 163 -11.28 -23.28 10.70
N ASP A 164 -11.43 -23.06 9.38
CA ASP A 164 -10.32 -23.29 8.46
C ASP A 164 -9.14 -22.39 8.85
N THR A 165 -7.94 -22.90 8.67
CA THR A 165 -6.71 -22.12 8.76
C THR A 165 -6.36 -21.64 7.36
N ILE A 166 -6.35 -20.32 7.15
CA ILE A 166 -6.18 -19.68 5.85
C ILE A 166 -5.01 -18.69 5.84
N SER A 167 -4.58 -18.34 4.63
CA SER A 167 -3.70 -17.19 4.40
C SER A 167 -4.52 -16.02 3.87
N ILE A 168 -4.29 -14.84 4.44
CA ILE A 168 -4.90 -13.58 4.01
C ILE A 168 -3.81 -12.74 3.38
N SER A 169 -3.96 -12.38 2.11
CA SER A 169 -2.91 -11.65 1.39
C SER A 169 -3.43 -10.60 0.42
N ALA A 170 -2.59 -9.60 0.18
CA ALA A 170 -2.75 -8.60 -0.86
C ALA A 170 -1.43 -8.43 -1.61
N THR A 171 -1.51 -8.14 -2.90
CA THR A 171 -0.35 -7.89 -3.77
C THR A 171 -0.31 -6.42 -4.18
N LEU A 172 0.90 -5.87 -4.22
CA LEU A 172 1.17 -4.47 -4.44
C LEU A 172 2.33 -4.29 -5.42
N THR A 173 2.03 -3.75 -6.60
CA THR A 173 3.02 -3.42 -7.63
C THR A 173 2.87 -1.97 -8.08
N ASN A 174 3.89 -1.42 -8.73
CA ASN A 174 3.70 -0.23 -9.54
C ASN A 174 2.97 -0.59 -10.85
N ILE A 175 2.63 0.42 -11.66
CA ILE A 175 1.90 0.20 -12.92
C ILE A 175 2.72 -0.55 -13.99
N ASN A 176 4.03 -0.65 -13.81
CA ASN A 176 4.94 -1.41 -14.68
C ASN A 176 5.13 -2.86 -14.21
N GLY A 177 4.42 -3.29 -13.16
CA GLY A 177 4.49 -4.66 -12.61
C GLY A 177 5.66 -4.90 -11.65
N THR A 178 6.46 -3.88 -11.31
CA THR A 178 7.52 -4.03 -10.29
C THR A 178 6.91 -4.08 -8.90
N ALA A 179 7.38 -5.03 -8.07
CA ALA A 179 6.98 -5.14 -6.67
C ALA A 179 7.27 -3.85 -5.88
N ILE A 180 6.29 -3.40 -5.09
CA ILE A 180 6.48 -2.30 -4.14
C ILE A 180 6.77 -2.90 -2.77
N ASN A 181 7.88 -2.48 -2.17
CA ASN A 181 8.35 -2.99 -0.88
C ASN A 181 8.30 -1.96 0.24
N GLY A 182 8.20 -2.45 1.47
CA GLY A 182 8.14 -1.62 2.68
C GLY A 182 6.75 -1.05 2.96
N GLY A 183 6.61 -0.41 4.13
CA GLY A 183 5.31 -0.07 4.68
C GLY A 183 4.55 -1.29 5.20
N VAL A 184 3.28 -1.09 5.55
CA VAL A 184 2.42 -2.12 6.12
C VAL A 184 1.01 -2.05 5.55
N VAL A 185 0.34 -3.19 5.53
CA VAL A 185 -1.08 -3.34 5.21
C VAL A 185 -1.84 -3.75 6.47
N ILE A 186 -3.00 -3.11 6.68
CA ILE A 186 -4.01 -3.61 7.61
C ILE A 186 -5.16 -4.23 6.81
N PHE A 187 -5.67 -5.33 7.32
CA PHE A 187 -6.81 -6.03 6.75
C PHE A 187 -8.05 -5.77 7.61
N LYS A 188 -9.21 -5.62 6.95
CA LYS A 188 -10.50 -5.43 7.60
C LYS A 188 -11.54 -6.35 7.02
N VAL A 189 -12.37 -6.90 7.89
CA VAL A 189 -13.51 -7.74 7.51
C VAL A 189 -14.77 -7.11 8.09
N ASN A 190 -15.76 -6.83 7.23
CA ASN A 190 -16.96 -6.06 7.60
C ASN A 190 -16.63 -4.74 8.32
N GLY A 191 -15.65 -4.00 7.81
CA GLY A 191 -15.19 -2.73 8.35
C GLY A 191 -14.36 -2.82 9.64
N ARG A 192 -14.22 -4.01 10.26
CA ARG A 192 -13.45 -4.22 11.49
C ARG A 192 -12.03 -4.67 11.17
N THR A 193 -11.03 -3.98 11.73
CA THR A 193 -9.62 -4.35 11.60
C THR A 193 -9.33 -5.69 12.26
N LEU A 194 -8.57 -6.54 11.57
CA LEU A 194 -8.09 -7.81 12.12
C LEU A 194 -7.11 -7.55 13.27
N ARG A 195 -7.25 -8.34 14.33
CA ARG A 195 -6.47 -8.25 15.55
C ARG A 195 -5.94 -9.62 15.95
N ASP A 196 -4.80 -9.64 16.62
CA ASP A 196 -4.26 -10.87 17.22
C ASP A 196 -5.05 -11.27 18.48
N ASN A 197 -4.63 -12.35 19.13
CA ASN A 197 -5.29 -12.89 20.33
C ASN A 197 -5.21 -11.94 21.53
N ASP A 198 -4.23 -11.04 21.57
CA ASP A 198 -4.06 -10.03 22.61
C ASP A 198 -4.87 -8.75 22.30
N GLY A 199 -5.51 -8.69 21.14
CA GLY A 199 -6.32 -7.57 20.68
C GLY A 199 -5.52 -6.46 19.98
N ASN A 200 -4.23 -6.66 19.67
CA ASN A 200 -3.44 -5.70 18.91
C ASN A 200 -3.77 -5.77 17.42
N ILE A 201 -3.59 -4.66 16.69
CA ILE A 201 -3.79 -4.64 15.24
C ILE A 201 -2.71 -5.51 14.57
N ILE A 202 -3.13 -6.39 13.65
CA ILE A 202 -2.17 -7.13 12.83
C ILE A 202 -1.72 -6.24 11.67
N TYR A 203 -0.42 -5.91 11.65
CA TYR A 203 0.23 -5.17 10.57
C TYR A 203 1.02 -6.15 9.69
N ALA A 204 0.56 -6.39 8.47
CA ALA A 204 1.28 -7.20 7.50
C ALA A 204 2.31 -6.34 6.78
N LYS A 205 3.61 -6.64 6.94
CA LYS A 205 4.67 -5.95 6.21
C LYS A 205 4.58 -6.30 4.72
N VAL A 206 4.89 -5.34 3.85
CA VAL A 206 4.99 -5.59 2.41
C VAL A 206 6.41 -6.03 2.08
N VAL A 207 6.57 -7.28 1.67
CA VAL A 207 7.84 -7.88 1.25
C VAL A 207 7.61 -8.56 -0.10
N ASP A 208 8.50 -8.29 -1.05
CA ASP A 208 8.40 -8.70 -2.45
C ASP A 208 7.03 -8.43 -3.07
N GLY A 209 6.46 -7.25 -2.77
CA GLY A 209 5.15 -6.83 -3.27
C GLY A 209 3.97 -7.57 -2.64
N VAL A 210 4.18 -8.33 -1.57
CA VAL A 210 3.12 -9.10 -0.89
C VAL A 210 3.02 -8.69 0.57
N ALA A 211 1.79 -8.42 1.02
CA ALA A 211 1.46 -8.35 2.44
C ALA A 211 0.61 -9.56 2.81
N MET A 212 1.03 -10.32 3.81
CA MET A 212 0.45 -11.61 4.16
C MET A 212 0.26 -11.77 5.67
N ILE A 213 -0.85 -12.39 6.05
CA ILE A 213 -1.10 -12.97 7.37
C ILE A 213 -1.29 -14.46 7.15
N ASP A 214 -0.43 -15.26 7.74
CA ASP A 214 -0.51 -16.71 7.69
C ASP A 214 -1.22 -17.30 8.90
N ASN A 215 -1.69 -18.53 8.71
CA ASN A 215 -2.30 -19.34 9.76
C ASN A 215 -3.47 -18.64 10.48
N PHE A 216 -4.24 -17.84 9.74
CA PHE A 216 -5.39 -17.13 10.29
C PHE A 216 -6.58 -18.10 10.41
N ILE A 217 -7.12 -18.25 11.61
CA ILE A 217 -8.27 -19.13 11.86
C ILE A 217 -9.56 -18.35 11.57
N VAL A 218 -10.38 -18.86 10.64
CA VAL A 218 -11.65 -18.23 10.26
C VAL A 218 -12.63 -18.20 11.45
N PRO A 219 -13.04 -17.00 11.93
CA PRO A 219 -13.93 -16.89 13.08
C PRO A 219 -15.34 -17.39 12.81
N LYS A 220 -15.95 -17.97 13.85
CA LYS A 220 -17.33 -18.46 13.89
C LYS A 220 -18.38 -17.47 13.36
N GLY A 221 -18.20 -16.17 13.63
CA GLY A 221 -19.15 -15.13 13.23
C GLY A 221 -19.11 -14.73 11.75
N TRP A 222 -18.24 -15.36 10.96
CA TRP A 222 -18.02 -14.99 9.56
C TRP A 222 -18.84 -15.81 8.57
N ALA A 223 -19.53 -16.91 8.93
CA ALA A 223 -20.37 -17.62 7.96
C ALA A 223 -21.57 -16.77 7.50
N LYS A 224 -21.35 -16.01 6.41
CA LYS A 224 -22.30 -15.14 5.73
C LYS A 224 -21.92 -15.13 4.25
N SER A 225 -22.93 -15.09 3.38
CA SER A 225 -22.70 -14.84 1.96
C SER A 225 -22.16 -13.42 1.77
N SER A 226 -21.10 -13.29 0.95
CA SER A 226 -20.49 -12.01 0.54
C SER A 226 -20.07 -11.10 1.70
N ILE A 227 -18.97 -11.45 2.35
CA ILE A 227 -18.36 -10.61 3.38
C ILE A 227 -17.49 -9.54 2.72
N THR A 228 -17.63 -8.29 3.14
CA THR A 228 -16.74 -7.22 2.68
C THR A 228 -15.35 -7.39 3.26
N PHE A 229 -14.35 -7.39 2.39
CA PHE A 229 -12.95 -7.54 2.74
C PHE A 229 -12.14 -6.38 2.17
N THR A 230 -11.45 -5.67 3.04
CA THR A 230 -10.70 -4.46 2.69
C THR A 230 -9.25 -4.62 3.11
N ALA A 231 -8.34 -4.19 2.25
CA ALA A 231 -6.95 -3.97 2.62
C ALA A 231 -6.62 -2.49 2.49
N LYS A 232 -5.86 -1.95 3.45
CA LYS A 232 -5.35 -0.59 3.42
C LYS A 232 -3.84 -0.60 3.58
N TYR A 233 -3.14 -0.19 2.53
CA TYR A 233 -1.72 0.06 2.56
C TYR A 233 -1.44 1.44 3.16
N GLY A 234 -0.52 1.50 4.13
CA GLY A 234 -0.16 2.74 4.85
C GLY A 234 0.76 3.69 4.07
N GLY A 235 1.26 3.28 2.90
CA GLY A 235 2.30 4.03 2.18
C GLY A 235 3.71 3.77 2.74
N ASN A 236 4.70 4.32 2.05
CA ASN A 236 6.10 4.37 2.48
C ASN A 236 6.72 5.72 2.05
N ASN A 237 8.04 5.85 1.97
CA ASN A 237 8.70 7.10 1.57
C ASN A 237 8.45 7.49 0.10
N GLU A 238 8.10 6.52 -0.75
CA GLU A 238 7.95 6.69 -2.19
C GLU A 238 6.49 6.66 -2.64
N TYR A 239 5.65 5.88 -1.95
CA TYR A 239 4.28 5.60 -2.35
C TYR A 239 3.28 6.09 -1.30
N SER A 240 2.21 6.71 -1.77
CA SER A 240 1.10 7.17 -0.95
C SER A 240 0.23 6.00 -0.46
N PRO A 241 -0.56 6.19 0.61
CA PRO A 241 -1.55 5.20 1.03
C PRO A 241 -2.58 4.93 -0.07
N ILE A 242 -3.00 3.66 -0.19
CA ILE A 242 -4.08 3.22 -1.07
C ILE A 242 -4.91 2.15 -0.36
N MET A 243 -6.16 1.98 -0.76
CA MET A 243 -7.03 0.90 -0.28
C MET A 243 -7.66 0.15 -1.45
N THR A 244 -7.98 -1.11 -1.21
CA THR A 244 -8.67 -1.97 -2.16
C THR A 244 -9.68 -2.84 -1.42
N ASN A 245 -10.68 -3.32 -2.14
CA ASN A 245 -11.75 -4.16 -1.58
C ASN A 245 -11.93 -5.41 -2.44
N ALA A 246 -12.31 -6.50 -1.79
CA ALA A 246 -12.79 -7.73 -2.39
C ALA A 246 -13.91 -8.31 -1.52
N THR A 247 -14.38 -9.50 -1.90
CA THR A 247 -15.32 -10.28 -1.09
C THR A 247 -14.64 -11.53 -0.56
N MET A 248 -15.07 -11.96 0.64
CA MET A 248 -14.81 -13.33 1.10
C MET A 248 -16.10 -14.14 1.03
N ASN A 249 -15.95 -15.42 0.67
CA ASN A 249 -17.00 -16.41 0.70
C ASN A 249 -16.70 -17.39 1.85
N ILE A 250 -17.35 -17.19 2.99
CA ILE A 250 -17.19 -18.06 4.16
C ILE A 250 -18.48 -18.84 4.40
N THR A 251 -18.37 -20.16 4.42
CA THR A 251 -19.50 -21.08 4.68
C THR A 251 -19.36 -21.78 6.02
N LYS A 252 -20.44 -22.43 6.47
CA LYS A 252 -20.36 -23.29 7.65
C LYS A 252 -19.64 -24.59 7.30
N SER A 253 -19.08 -25.24 8.32
CA SER A 253 -18.50 -26.57 8.17
C SER A 253 -19.58 -27.64 8.09
N VAL A 254 -19.24 -28.84 7.64
CA VAL A 254 -20.18 -29.96 7.58
C VAL A 254 -19.86 -30.93 8.70
N ALA A 255 -20.89 -31.36 9.44
CA ALA A 255 -20.79 -32.38 10.46
C ALA A 255 -21.45 -33.68 9.99
N LYS A 256 -20.79 -34.81 10.28
CA LYS A 256 -21.32 -36.15 10.14
C LYS A 256 -22.04 -36.55 11.43
N VAL A 257 -23.27 -37.05 11.30
CA VAL A 257 -24.12 -37.49 12.41
C VAL A 257 -24.37 -38.99 12.26
N GLU A 258 -24.19 -39.75 13.33
CA GLU A 258 -24.30 -41.21 13.34
C GLU A 258 -25.05 -41.67 14.60
N ILE A 259 -26.10 -42.47 14.44
CA ILE A 259 -26.80 -43.09 15.58
C ILE A 259 -25.95 -44.26 16.08
N THR A 260 -25.62 -44.26 17.37
CA THR A 260 -24.72 -45.26 17.99
C THR A 260 -25.43 -46.14 19.02
N SER A 261 -26.59 -45.71 19.53
CA SER A 261 -27.41 -46.51 20.45
C SER A 261 -28.17 -47.61 19.74
N ASN A 262 -28.49 -48.68 20.48
CA ASN A 262 -29.47 -49.68 20.06
C ASN A 262 -30.86 -49.02 19.82
N THR A 263 -31.51 -49.40 18.73
CA THR A 263 -32.85 -48.92 18.35
C THR A 263 -33.94 -49.99 18.47
N ASN A 264 -33.65 -51.14 19.09
CA ASN A 264 -34.65 -52.11 19.53
C ASN A 264 -35.11 -51.78 20.96
N VAL A 265 -36.37 -51.41 21.11
CA VAL A 265 -36.94 -50.89 22.37
C VAL A 265 -38.26 -51.57 22.71
N VAL A 266 -38.66 -51.51 23.99
CA VAL A 266 -39.91 -52.10 24.49
C VAL A 266 -40.91 -50.99 24.80
N ALA A 267 -42.16 -51.13 24.38
CA ALA A 267 -43.22 -50.19 24.72
C ALA A 267 -43.38 -50.03 26.25
N GLY A 268 -43.56 -48.80 26.72
CA GLY A 268 -43.70 -48.50 28.16
C GLY A 268 -42.38 -48.49 28.96
N LYS A 269 -41.23 -48.83 28.36
CA LYS A 269 -39.93 -48.87 29.04
C LYS A 269 -39.04 -47.68 28.66
N PRO A 270 -38.11 -47.25 29.54
CA PRO A 270 -37.09 -46.28 29.20
C PRO A 270 -36.10 -46.86 28.17
N ALA A 271 -35.68 -46.01 27.23
CA ALA A 271 -34.62 -46.26 26.26
C ALA A 271 -33.62 -45.10 26.26
N THR A 272 -32.35 -45.41 26.01
CA THR A 272 -31.29 -44.41 25.85
C THR A 272 -30.92 -44.29 24.39
N PHE A 273 -31.02 -43.09 23.83
CA PHE A 273 -30.61 -42.80 22.46
C PHE A 273 -29.35 -41.94 22.46
N SER A 274 -28.35 -42.37 21.70
CA SER A 274 -27.05 -41.72 21.60
C SER A 274 -26.64 -41.53 20.15
N VAL A 275 -26.14 -40.35 19.86
CA VAL A 275 -25.71 -39.92 18.53
C VAL A 275 -24.28 -39.40 18.62
N LYS A 276 -23.41 -39.87 17.72
CA LYS A 276 -22.06 -39.37 17.53
C LYS A 276 -22.08 -38.27 16.45
N VAL A 277 -21.42 -37.15 16.72
CA VAL A 277 -21.29 -36.00 15.83
C VAL A 277 -19.81 -35.69 15.63
N THR A 278 -19.36 -35.72 14.38
CA THR A 278 -17.95 -35.51 14.02
C THR A 278 -17.80 -34.56 12.84
N SER A 279 -16.64 -33.94 12.70
CA SER A 279 -16.24 -33.16 11.53
C SER A 279 -14.77 -33.41 11.27
N ASP A 280 -14.41 -33.84 10.06
CA ASP A 280 -13.08 -34.34 9.71
C ASP A 280 -12.55 -35.35 10.76
N ASP A 281 -13.42 -36.31 11.13
CA ASP A 281 -13.22 -37.36 12.14
C ASP A 281 -12.92 -36.89 13.57
N LYS A 282 -12.94 -35.57 13.82
CA LYS A 282 -12.81 -34.99 15.16
C LYS A 282 -14.18 -34.82 15.81
N PRO A 283 -14.28 -34.99 17.14
CA PRO A 283 -15.53 -34.76 17.86
C PRO A 283 -15.98 -33.30 17.70
N VAL A 284 -17.26 -33.10 17.40
CA VAL A 284 -17.87 -31.77 17.38
C VAL A 284 -18.43 -31.47 18.76
N ASN A 285 -18.09 -30.30 19.30
CA ASN A 285 -18.59 -29.85 20.59
C ASN A 285 -19.54 -28.65 20.44
N GLY A 286 -20.65 -28.69 21.19
CA GLY A 286 -21.71 -27.70 21.16
C GLY A 286 -22.77 -27.93 20.08
N GLY A 287 -23.84 -27.15 20.14
CA GLY A 287 -25.06 -27.41 19.37
C GLY A 287 -25.94 -28.46 20.04
N THR A 288 -27.06 -28.79 19.40
CA THR A 288 -28.06 -29.73 19.94
C THR A 288 -28.48 -30.77 18.91
N VAL A 289 -28.85 -31.95 19.41
CA VAL A 289 -29.53 -32.99 18.64
C VAL A 289 -30.96 -33.12 19.15
N ILE A 290 -31.92 -33.05 18.24
CA ILE A 290 -33.31 -33.43 18.50
C ILE A 290 -33.59 -34.80 17.90
N PHE A 291 -34.52 -35.52 18.52
CA PHE A 291 -34.88 -36.88 18.13
C PHE A 291 -36.33 -36.90 17.66
N LYS A 292 -36.63 -37.71 16.65
CA LYS A 292 -37.97 -37.81 16.07
C LYS A 292 -38.34 -39.26 15.82
N ILE A 293 -39.61 -39.59 16.05
CA ILE A 293 -40.22 -40.84 15.62
C ILE A 293 -41.35 -40.54 14.64
N ASN A 294 -41.30 -41.15 13.44
CA ASN A 294 -42.19 -40.87 12.31
C ASN A 294 -42.35 -39.36 12.04
N GLY A 295 -41.22 -38.64 12.03
CA GLY A 295 -41.16 -37.19 11.80
C GLY A 295 -41.63 -36.31 12.96
N LYS A 296 -42.20 -36.86 14.04
CA LYS A 296 -42.61 -36.10 15.23
C LYS A 296 -41.46 -35.98 16.22
N THR A 297 -41.12 -34.74 16.60
CA THR A 297 -40.11 -34.45 17.63
C THR A 297 -40.54 -35.00 18.98
N LEU A 298 -39.62 -35.69 19.66
CA LEU A 298 -39.84 -36.19 21.01
C LEU A 298 -40.03 -35.03 21.99
N ARG A 299 -41.00 -35.20 22.90
CA ARG A 299 -41.35 -34.22 23.93
C ARG A 299 -41.43 -34.88 25.29
N ASP A 300 -41.14 -34.10 26.33
CA ASP A 300 -41.35 -34.52 27.72
C ASP A 300 -42.85 -34.44 28.10
N THR A 301 -43.16 -34.79 29.35
CA THR A 301 -44.52 -34.80 29.89
C THR A 301 -45.17 -33.42 29.92
N ASP A 302 -44.36 -32.36 29.96
CA ASP A 302 -44.81 -30.96 29.98
C ASP A 302 -44.95 -30.40 28.55
N GLY A 303 -44.62 -31.20 27.55
CA GLY A 303 -44.70 -30.85 26.13
C GLY A 303 -43.48 -30.10 25.61
N ASN A 304 -42.40 -29.95 26.37
CA ASN A 304 -41.17 -29.34 25.89
C ASN A 304 -40.41 -30.29 24.95
N ILE A 305 -39.62 -29.73 24.02
CA ILE A 305 -38.80 -30.53 23.12
C ILE A 305 -37.66 -31.20 23.90
N ILE A 306 -37.53 -32.51 23.75
CA ILE A 306 -36.36 -33.24 24.26
C ILE A 306 -35.22 -33.04 23.27
N GLN A 307 -34.12 -32.47 23.76
CA GLN A 307 -32.90 -32.22 23.00
C GLN A 307 -31.68 -32.53 23.86
N ALA A 308 -30.61 -33.00 23.23
CA ALA A 308 -29.32 -33.21 23.90
C ALA A 308 -28.28 -32.24 23.36
N ASN A 309 -27.50 -31.65 24.27
CA ASN A 309 -26.28 -30.94 23.89
C ASN A 309 -25.23 -31.94 23.41
N VAL A 310 -24.47 -31.57 22.38
CA VAL A 310 -23.32 -32.38 21.94
C VAL A 310 -22.11 -32.04 22.82
N VAL A 311 -21.64 -33.02 23.58
CA VAL A 311 -20.47 -32.94 24.45
C VAL A 311 -19.52 -34.08 24.08
N ASP A 312 -18.26 -33.74 23.84
CA ASP A 312 -17.21 -34.64 23.34
C ASP A 312 -17.65 -35.49 22.13
N GLY A 313 -18.35 -34.84 21.20
CA GLY A 313 -18.85 -35.47 19.98
C GLY A 313 -20.04 -36.41 20.21
N VAL A 314 -20.67 -36.42 21.39
CA VAL A 314 -21.81 -37.30 21.69
C VAL A 314 -22.99 -36.49 22.23
N ALA A 315 -24.19 -36.82 21.77
CA ALA A 315 -25.45 -36.33 22.32
C ALA A 315 -26.31 -37.52 22.75
N THR A 316 -26.74 -37.52 24.01
CA THR A 316 -27.50 -38.62 24.61
C THR A 316 -28.76 -38.13 25.29
N ILE A 317 -29.88 -38.83 25.07
CA ILE A 317 -31.13 -38.63 25.81
C ILE A 317 -31.62 -39.94 26.41
N ASN A 318 -32.40 -39.84 27.48
CA ASN A 318 -33.25 -40.92 27.95
C ASN A 318 -34.70 -40.59 27.59
N TYR A 319 -35.44 -41.57 27.08
CA TYR A 319 -36.83 -41.40 26.66
C TYR A 319 -37.64 -42.65 26.98
N THR A 320 -38.79 -42.47 27.64
CA THR A 320 -39.74 -43.55 27.90
C THR A 320 -40.61 -43.76 26.67
N ILE A 321 -40.55 -44.96 26.08
CA ILE A 321 -41.38 -45.31 24.93
C ILE A 321 -42.84 -45.32 25.37
N PRO A 322 -43.75 -44.60 24.67
CA PRO A 322 -45.17 -44.60 25.02
C PRO A 322 -45.74 -46.03 25.11
N GLN A 323 -46.52 -46.31 26.15
CA GLN A 323 -47.08 -47.65 26.38
C GLN A 323 -48.05 -48.08 25.26
N ASN A 324 -48.67 -47.12 24.57
CA ASN A 324 -49.61 -47.36 23.46
C ASN A 324 -48.92 -47.49 22.09
N MET A 325 -47.58 -47.56 22.06
CA MET A 325 -46.84 -47.71 20.81
C MET A 325 -46.89 -49.17 20.37
N ALA A 326 -47.49 -49.43 19.20
CA ALA A 326 -47.61 -50.79 18.66
C ALA A 326 -46.25 -51.42 18.37
N ALA A 327 -46.14 -52.73 18.52
CA ALA A 327 -44.93 -53.47 18.15
C ALA A 327 -44.76 -53.54 16.63
N LYS A 328 -43.86 -52.71 16.11
CA LYS A 328 -43.49 -52.62 14.70
C LYS A 328 -42.27 -51.71 14.53
N GLU A 329 -41.87 -51.53 13.28
CA GLU A 329 -40.85 -50.58 12.89
C GLU A 329 -41.41 -49.15 12.73
N TYR A 330 -40.60 -48.19 13.17
CA TYR A 330 -40.84 -46.76 13.06
C TYR A 330 -39.63 -46.07 12.44
N ASN A 331 -39.86 -45.02 11.66
CA ASN A 331 -38.77 -44.17 11.19
C ASN A 331 -38.21 -43.35 12.37
N PHE A 332 -36.91 -43.42 12.57
CA PHE A 332 -36.21 -42.69 13.62
C PHE A 332 -35.24 -41.69 13.01
N THR A 333 -35.46 -40.41 13.25
CA THR A 333 -34.60 -39.34 12.72
C THR A 333 -33.93 -38.61 13.87
N CYS A 334 -32.61 -38.42 13.78
CA CYS A 334 -31.87 -37.50 14.63
C CYS A 334 -31.45 -36.30 13.80
N VAL A 335 -31.65 -35.08 14.32
CA VAL A 335 -31.32 -33.84 13.62
C VAL A 335 -30.38 -33.02 14.49
N PHE A 336 -29.16 -32.81 14.00
CA PHE A 336 -28.15 -31.94 14.60
C PHE A 336 -28.30 -30.50 14.09
N GLY A 337 -28.29 -29.56 15.03
CA GLY A 337 -28.28 -28.12 14.77
C GLY A 337 -27.15 -27.42 15.52
N ASN A 338 -26.42 -26.55 14.81
CA ASN A 338 -25.35 -25.74 15.37
C ASN A 338 -25.17 -24.43 14.58
N SER A 339 -24.65 -23.39 15.21
CA SER A 339 -24.37 -22.11 14.54
C SER A 339 -23.19 -22.18 13.56
N LEU A 340 -22.28 -23.14 13.74
CA LEU A 340 -20.99 -23.29 13.03
C LEU A 340 -21.02 -24.35 11.94
N TYR A 341 -21.97 -25.27 12.04
CA TYR A 341 -22.13 -26.37 11.10
C TYR A 341 -23.44 -26.25 10.35
N GLU A 342 -23.45 -26.75 9.13
CA GLU A 342 -24.69 -26.99 8.42
C GLU A 342 -25.57 -27.97 9.21
N ARG A 343 -26.89 -27.78 9.11
CA ARG A 343 -27.85 -28.73 9.69
C ARG A 343 -27.59 -30.09 9.07
N SER A 344 -27.53 -31.12 9.92
CA SER A 344 -27.26 -32.49 9.50
C SER A 344 -28.28 -33.43 10.13
N ASP A 345 -28.81 -34.35 9.35
CA ASP A 345 -29.77 -35.34 9.82
C ASP A 345 -29.36 -36.77 9.43
N VAL A 346 -29.74 -37.71 10.28
CA VAL A 346 -29.53 -39.14 10.07
C VAL A 346 -30.82 -39.87 10.38
N ASN A 347 -31.12 -40.87 9.57
CA ASN A 347 -32.29 -41.72 9.71
C ASN A 347 -31.85 -43.15 10.04
N SER A 348 -32.67 -43.82 10.84
CA SER A 348 -32.56 -45.25 11.15
C SER A 348 -33.97 -45.82 11.37
N THR A 349 -34.05 -47.10 11.68
CA THR A 349 -35.27 -47.79 12.08
C THR A 349 -35.29 -47.98 13.59
N LEU A 350 -36.36 -47.56 14.25
CA LEU A 350 -36.67 -47.92 15.63
C LEU A 350 -37.65 -49.10 15.62
N THR A 351 -37.25 -50.21 16.20
CA THR A 351 -38.10 -51.41 16.31
C THR A 351 -38.67 -51.47 17.72
N VAL A 352 -39.99 -51.31 17.81
CA VAL A 352 -40.71 -51.51 19.08
C VAL A 352 -41.14 -52.97 19.15
N VAL A 353 -40.80 -53.65 20.24
CA VAL A 353 -41.23 -55.03 20.52
C VAL A 353 -42.18 -55.07 21.72
N GLU A 354 -43.02 -56.09 21.77
CA GLU A 354 -43.83 -56.38 22.96
C GLU A 354 -42.92 -56.87 24.10
N GLU A 355 -43.31 -56.54 25.33
CA GLU A 355 -42.64 -57.11 26.50
C GLU A 355 -42.99 -58.60 26.55
N ASN A 356 -42.00 -59.47 26.34
CA ASN A 356 -42.18 -60.91 26.50
C ASN A 356 -42.47 -61.18 27.98
N PHE A 357 -43.74 -61.47 28.30
CA PHE A 357 -44.10 -62.06 29.59
C PHE A 357 -43.56 -63.49 29.60
N ILE A 358 -42.45 -63.72 30.31
CA ILE A 358 -41.93 -65.06 30.63
C ILE A 358 -42.62 -65.57 31.88
#